data_AF-A0A956DF05-F1
#
_entry.id   AF-A0A956DF05-F1
#
_cell.length_a   1.000
_cell.length_b   1.000
_cell.length_c   1.000
_cell.angle_alpha   90.00
_cell.angle_beta   90.00
_cell.angle_gamma   90.00
#
_symmetry.space_group_name_H-M   'P 1'
#
loop_
_entity.id
_entity.type
_entity.pdbx_description
1 polymer ?
#
loop_
_entity_poly.entity_id
_entity_poly.type
_entity_poly.pdbx_seq_one_letter_code
_entity_poly.pdbx_strand_id
1 'polypeptide(L)'
;MLALVGCDFFDQGDPPPLVSGRSVGESCGSTDQCRAGLICDTTATCQPSGTGIEGSVCVLTADCTEGLFCGADRTCAPAGDTPEGGTCSDTADCARGLTCEVAGFFPSCGPSGDGDLAAACTSNRDCLAGLTCLPSSTGSACLSAPAQPAGTPTPPTIPIWTGVDCGTDTAMPTAYFRVPRADSTDDFFRLPYPNDARRRPDGTLDLTGFPGPGETLPLDVLGRYVEVAETDLDGFGRNVTAHFRFSTPYDWESVGGALHLVDVDPDSSDRGARRGLGWLTTAGPISRYLCENWLGVRTHHGDPLRAGTTYALIVTRNVRPADGGTYTRDADLDALLADAAPSDAALASAWASYAPLRSFLAEDTELGADDVLVATVFTTQSAPNLAGLRAAVHAAALPTASDVVACGAGVTSPCDDGTDQRSCAGADGATYTELHGRLALPRFQR
;
A
#
# COMPACT_ATOMS: atom_id res chain seq x y z
N MET A 1 25.79 -12.25 57.53
CA MET A 1 26.83 -11.24 57.28
C MET A 1 27.90 -11.88 56.40
N LEU A 2 27.71 -11.81 55.09
CA LEU A 2 28.74 -11.86 54.05
C LEU A 2 28.06 -11.47 52.74
N ALA A 3 28.57 -10.40 52.14
CA ALA A 3 27.97 -9.64 51.06
C ALA A 3 28.09 -10.35 49.72
N LEU A 4 26.99 -10.39 48.96
CA LEU A 4 26.99 -10.61 47.52
C LEU A 4 27.00 -9.24 46.85
N VAL A 5 28.20 -8.74 46.58
CA VAL A 5 28.43 -7.70 45.59
C VAL A 5 28.61 -8.43 44.27
N GLY A 6 27.50 -8.64 43.55
CA GLY A 6 27.52 -9.01 42.14
C GLY A 6 27.55 -7.73 41.33
N CYS A 7 28.72 -7.39 40.79
CA CYS A 7 28.84 -6.40 39.73
C CYS A 7 28.18 -6.97 38.47
N ASP A 8 26.92 -6.62 38.22
CA ASP A 8 26.29 -6.82 36.92
C ASP A 8 26.88 -5.79 35.93
N PHE A 9 27.97 -6.22 35.31
CA PHE A 9 28.58 -5.62 34.13
C PHE A 9 27.73 -6.01 32.92
N PHE A 10 26.53 -5.43 32.78
CA PHE A 10 25.77 -5.55 31.54
C PHE A 10 26.28 -4.52 30.53
N ASP A 11 26.93 -5.06 29.50
CA ASP A 11 27.28 -4.37 28.27
C ASP A 11 26.01 -3.80 27.63
N GLN A 12 26.13 -2.65 26.96
CA GLN A 12 24.98 -1.98 26.34
C GLN A 12 24.36 -2.87 25.25
N GLY A 13 23.24 -3.53 25.55
CA GLY A 13 22.35 -4.08 24.53
C GLY A 13 22.45 -5.57 24.22
N ASP A 14 22.92 -6.42 25.14
CA ASP A 14 22.67 -7.87 24.96
C ASP A 14 21.16 -8.15 24.97
N PRO A 15 20.64 -9.00 24.07
CA PRO A 15 19.22 -9.36 24.05
C PRO A 15 18.84 -9.94 25.42
N PRO A 16 17.68 -9.55 26.00
CA PRO A 16 17.32 -10.04 27.31
C PRO A 16 17.29 -11.58 27.28
N PRO A 17 17.82 -12.25 28.33
CA PRO A 17 17.82 -13.70 28.40
C PRO A 17 16.39 -14.22 28.26
N LEU A 18 16.26 -15.45 27.73
CA LEU A 18 14.99 -16.15 27.50
C LEU A 18 13.92 -15.75 28.52
N VAL A 19 12.86 -15.13 28.00
CA VAL A 19 11.71 -14.63 28.75
C VAL A 19 11.15 -15.79 29.58
N SER A 20 11.49 -15.81 30.87
CA SER A 20 11.02 -16.80 31.82
C SER A 20 10.43 -16.06 33.02
N GLY A 21 9.25 -16.52 33.46
CA GLY A 21 8.43 -15.82 34.45
C GLY A 21 7.13 -15.28 33.87
N ARG A 22 6.23 -14.87 34.77
CA ARG A 22 4.88 -14.37 34.47
C ARG A 22 4.92 -12.93 33.93
N SER A 23 3.98 -12.61 33.03
CA SER A 23 3.85 -11.32 32.34
C SER A 23 3.15 -10.26 33.20
N VAL A 24 3.16 -9.00 32.76
CA VAL A 24 2.42 -7.90 33.42
C VAL A 24 0.94 -8.28 33.56
N GLY A 25 0.39 -8.07 34.77
CA GLY A 25 -1.01 -8.37 35.10
C GLY A 25 -1.31 -9.83 35.46
N GLU A 26 -0.36 -10.76 35.29
CA GLU A 26 -0.52 -12.13 35.74
C GLU A 26 -0.40 -12.25 37.27
N SER A 27 -1.20 -13.12 37.88
CA SER A 27 -1.15 -13.36 39.33
C SER A 27 0.24 -13.85 39.77
N CYS A 28 0.69 -13.50 40.98
CA CYS A 28 1.97 -13.94 41.55
C CYS A 28 1.86 -14.10 43.08
N GLY A 29 2.67 -14.99 43.64
CA GLY A 29 2.84 -15.14 45.10
C GLY A 29 4.17 -14.60 45.63
N SER A 30 5.15 -14.39 44.77
CA SER A 30 6.44 -13.77 45.07
C SER A 30 7.05 -13.19 43.79
N THR A 31 7.95 -12.22 43.92
CA THR A 31 8.62 -11.56 42.79
C THR A 31 9.38 -12.54 41.89
N ASP A 32 9.94 -13.62 42.44
CA ASP A 32 10.67 -14.64 41.67
C ASP A 32 9.79 -15.38 40.64
N GLN A 33 8.47 -15.26 40.73
CA GLN A 33 7.52 -15.81 39.75
C GLN A 33 7.30 -14.88 38.56
N CYS A 34 7.64 -13.60 38.69
CA CYS A 34 7.49 -12.59 37.64
C CYS A 34 8.73 -12.58 36.74
N ARG A 35 8.55 -12.16 35.49
CA ARG A 35 9.68 -11.91 34.58
C ARG A 35 10.63 -10.86 35.18
N ALA A 36 11.94 -10.99 34.88
CA ALA A 36 12.94 -9.99 35.23
C ALA A 36 12.51 -8.56 34.87
N GLY A 37 12.64 -7.63 35.82
CA GLY A 37 12.16 -6.24 35.72
C GLY A 37 10.80 -5.99 36.38
N LEU A 38 10.00 -7.05 36.60
CA LEU A 38 8.71 -6.98 37.27
C LEU A 38 8.81 -7.37 38.76
N ILE A 39 7.94 -6.78 39.58
CA ILE A 39 7.73 -7.11 40.99
C ILE A 39 6.34 -7.67 41.22
N CYS A 40 6.20 -8.55 42.20
CA CYS A 40 4.88 -8.97 42.67
C CYS A 40 4.34 -7.90 43.61
N ASP A 41 3.35 -7.14 43.16
CA ASP A 41 2.83 -5.99 43.88
C ASP A 41 1.83 -6.40 45.00
N THR A 42 1.26 -5.40 45.69
CA THR A 42 0.26 -5.65 46.74
C THR A 42 -1.08 -6.20 46.22
N THR A 43 -1.33 -6.14 44.91
CA THR A 43 -2.50 -6.75 44.26
C THR A 43 -2.27 -8.22 43.89
N ALA A 44 -1.09 -8.77 44.24
CA ALA A 44 -0.65 -10.10 43.87
C ALA A 44 -0.61 -10.30 42.36
N THR A 45 -0.23 -9.26 41.61
CA THR A 45 0.04 -9.32 40.17
C THR A 45 1.45 -8.84 39.84
N CYS A 46 2.03 -9.36 38.76
CA CYS A 46 3.32 -8.91 38.27
C CYS A 46 3.17 -7.51 37.66
N GLN A 47 3.90 -6.53 38.19
CA GLN A 47 3.88 -5.14 37.74
C GLN A 47 5.30 -4.61 37.51
N PRO A 48 5.51 -3.64 36.61
CA PRO A 48 6.80 -2.99 36.43
C PRO A 48 7.34 -2.41 37.74
N SER A 49 8.65 -2.54 37.98
CA SER A 49 9.25 -2.13 39.26
C SER A 49 9.14 -0.63 39.54
N GLY A 50 9.14 0.21 38.50
CA GLY A 50 9.02 1.68 38.61
C GLY A 50 10.16 2.36 39.37
N THR A 51 11.28 1.67 39.61
CA THR A 51 12.42 2.17 40.41
C THR A 51 13.62 2.57 39.58
N GLY A 52 13.60 2.39 38.26
CA GLY A 52 14.67 2.76 37.36
C GLY A 52 14.91 4.28 37.35
N ILE A 53 16.11 4.70 37.75
CA ILE A 53 16.57 6.09 37.61
C ILE A 53 17.15 6.32 36.21
N GLU A 54 17.42 7.57 35.85
CA GLU A 54 18.05 7.92 34.57
C GLU A 54 19.33 7.11 34.32
N GLY A 55 19.45 6.53 33.12
CA GLY A 55 20.53 5.62 32.71
C GLY A 55 20.39 4.16 33.16
N SER A 56 19.35 3.81 33.93
CA SER A 56 19.07 2.41 34.29
C SER A 56 18.57 1.63 33.07
N VAL A 57 18.94 0.35 32.96
CA VAL A 57 18.41 -0.52 31.92
C VAL A 57 16.91 -0.71 32.11
N CYS A 58 16.14 -0.61 31.03
CA CYS A 58 14.68 -0.72 31.04
C CYS A 58 14.18 -1.65 29.95
N VAL A 59 13.02 -2.28 30.21
CA VAL A 59 12.28 -3.02 29.19
C VAL A 59 11.03 -2.26 28.77
N LEU A 60 10.31 -1.76 29.76
CA LEU A 60 9.09 -0.97 29.66
C LEU A 60 9.36 0.44 30.18
N THR A 61 8.64 1.43 29.66
CA THR A 61 8.64 2.80 30.21
C THR A 61 8.22 2.81 31.69
N ALA A 62 7.35 1.88 32.08
CA ALA A 62 6.92 1.73 33.47
C ALA A 62 8.00 1.13 34.41
N ASP A 63 9.12 0.61 33.90
CA ASP A 63 10.26 0.23 34.74
C ASP A 63 10.98 1.47 35.29
N CYS A 64 10.87 2.60 34.59
CA CYS A 64 11.47 3.87 34.95
C CYS A 64 10.59 4.66 35.92
N THR A 65 11.25 5.44 36.79
CA THR A 65 10.65 6.40 37.73
C THR A 65 9.85 7.49 36.99
N GLU A 66 9.06 8.28 37.73
CA GLU A 66 8.26 9.36 37.15
C GLU A 66 9.11 10.36 36.33
N GLY A 67 8.56 10.86 35.23
CA GLY A 67 9.24 11.76 34.31
C GLY A 67 10.23 11.09 33.34
N LEU A 68 10.45 9.78 33.45
CA LEU A 68 11.33 9.03 32.56
C LEU A 68 10.56 8.05 31.66
N PHE A 69 11.11 7.78 30.48
CA PHE A 69 10.65 6.75 29.56
C PHE A 69 11.79 5.80 29.18
N CYS A 70 11.45 4.65 28.60
CA CYS A 70 12.46 3.70 28.13
C CYS A 70 12.93 4.07 26.72
N GLY A 71 14.16 4.56 26.60
CA GLY A 71 14.77 5.06 25.36
C GLY A 71 15.18 3.97 24.37
N ALA A 72 15.59 4.41 23.17
CA ALA A 72 16.02 3.53 22.08
C ALA A 72 17.26 2.69 22.41
N ASP A 73 18.12 3.20 23.30
CA ASP A 73 19.31 2.54 23.83
C ASP A 73 19.02 1.58 24.99
N ARG A 74 17.73 1.38 25.31
CA ARG A 74 17.23 0.54 26.41
C ARG A 74 17.64 1.06 27.79
N THR A 75 17.80 2.38 27.91
CA THR A 75 17.99 3.04 29.20
C THR A 75 16.87 4.04 29.51
N CYS A 76 16.60 4.26 30.80
CA CYS A 76 15.65 5.26 31.24
C CYS A 76 16.19 6.66 30.91
N ALA A 77 15.45 7.41 30.10
CA ALA A 77 15.79 8.77 29.67
C ALA A 77 14.64 9.75 30.00
N PRO A 78 14.91 11.07 30.08
CA PRO A 78 13.86 12.06 30.30
C PRO A 78 12.78 12.00 29.23
N ALA A 79 11.51 11.90 29.65
CA ALA A 79 10.37 12.03 28.75
C ALA A 79 10.15 13.49 28.39
N GLY A 80 9.56 13.74 27.22
CA GLY A 80 9.17 15.09 26.81
C GLY A 80 7.88 15.56 27.48
N ASP A 81 7.43 16.75 27.08
CA ASP A 81 6.25 17.40 27.66
C ASP A 81 5.06 17.48 26.68
N THR A 82 5.19 16.90 25.48
CA THR A 82 4.14 16.99 24.46
C THR A 82 2.93 16.15 24.89
N PRO A 83 1.74 16.76 25.09
CA PRO A 83 0.56 16.03 25.52
C PRO A 83 -0.03 15.20 24.36
N GLU A 84 -1.03 14.37 24.69
CA GLU A 84 -1.79 13.60 23.70
C GLU A 84 -2.36 14.51 22.59
N GLY A 85 -2.19 14.08 21.34
CA GLY A 85 -2.59 14.82 20.14
C GLY A 85 -1.61 15.92 19.71
N GLY A 86 -0.57 16.21 20.50
CA GLY A 86 0.51 17.11 20.10
C GLY A 86 1.44 16.48 19.06
N THR A 87 2.03 17.30 18.19
CA THR A 87 2.95 16.82 17.15
C THR A 87 4.29 16.41 17.73
N CYS A 88 4.83 15.28 17.31
CA CYS A 88 6.12 14.75 17.77
C CYS A 88 7.01 14.38 16.58
N SER A 89 8.32 14.48 16.71
CA SER A 89 9.26 13.88 15.76
C SER A 89 9.80 12.55 16.28
N ASP A 90 9.81 12.41 17.61
CA ASP A 90 10.28 11.25 18.35
C ASP A 90 9.34 10.91 19.51
N THR A 91 9.34 9.66 19.97
CA THR A 91 8.67 9.30 21.23
C THR A 91 9.25 10.05 22.44
N ALA A 92 10.53 10.41 22.39
CA ALA A 92 11.16 11.26 23.40
C ALA A 92 10.52 12.66 23.53
N ASP A 93 9.81 13.15 22.50
CA ASP A 93 9.11 14.44 22.59
C ASP A 93 7.81 14.35 23.40
N CYS A 94 7.27 13.14 23.54
CA CYS A 94 5.97 12.88 24.14
C CYS A 94 6.02 12.76 25.66
N ALA A 95 4.92 13.16 26.30
CA ALA A 95 4.72 12.93 27.73
C ALA A 95 4.81 11.44 28.09
N ARG A 96 5.29 11.15 29.30
CA ARG A 96 5.50 9.77 29.78
C ARG A 96 4.23 8.90 29.58
N GLY A 97 4.42 7.73 28.99
CA GLY A 97 3.34 6.78 28.71
C GLY A 97 2.64 7.00 27.35
N LEU A 98 3.03 8.05 26.63
CA LEU A 98 2.64 8.25 25.23
C LEU A 98 3.74 7.74 24.30
N THR A 99 3.35 7.35 23.10
CA THR A 99 4.24 6.96 22.00
C THR A 99 4.01 7.87 20.81
N CYS A 100 5.08 8.14 20.05
CA CYS A 100 4.98 8.91 18.82
C CYS A 100 4.58 8.00 17.65
N GLU A 101 3.44 8.29 17.04
CA GLU A 101 2.88 7.51 15.94
C GLU A 101 2.41 8.45 14.83
N VAL A 102 2.52 8.01 13.58
CA VAL A 102 1.88 8.72 12.47
C VAL A 102 0.37 8.76 12.71
N ALA A 103 -0.22 9.96 12.73
CA ALA A 103 -1.66 10.17 12.80
C ALA A 103 -2.09 11.12 11.67
N GLY A 104 -2.80 10.62 10.66
CA GLY A 104 -3.01 11.35 9.41
C GLY A 104 -1.69 11.54 8.63
N PHE A 105 -1.38 12.80 8.29
CA PHE A 105 -0.17 13.19 7.55
C PHE A 105 1.05 13.45 8.45
N PHE A 106 0.83 13.61 9.77
CA PHE A 106 1.88 14.03 10.70
C PHE A 106 1.93 13.12 11.92
N PRO A 107 3.12 12.87 12.46
CA PRO A 107 3.26 12.18 13.74
C PRO A 107 2.68 12.97 14.92
N SER A 108 2.00 12.27 15.82
CA SER A 108 1.43 12.81 17.06
C SER A 108 1.60 11.85 18.24
N CYS A 109 1.64 12.40 19.45
CA CYS A 109 1.69 11.62 20.68
C CYS A 109 0.34 10.99 20.99
N GLY A 110 0.29 9.68 21.15
CA GLY A 110 -0.91 8.93 21.53
C GLY A 110 -0.63 7.94 22.67
N PRO A 111 -1.66 7.47 23.39
CA PRO A 111 -1.49 6.45 24.43
C PRO A 111 -0.96 5.12 23.86
N SER A 112 -0.07 4.49 24.62
CA SER A 112 0.34 3.09 24.42
C SER A 112 -0.75 2.11 24.86
N GLY A 113 -0.65 0.85 24.40
CA GLY A 113 -1.58 -0.21 24.76
C GLY A 113 -1.17 -1.00 25.99
N ASP A 114 -1.84 -2.12 26.21
CA ASP A 114 -1.66 -3.00 27.38
C ASP A 114 -0.92 -4.30 27.06
N GLY A 115 -0.56 -4.55 25.80
CA GLY A 115 0.12 -5.77 25.35
C GLY A 115 1.56 -5.86 25.85
N ASP A 116 1.83 -6.84 26.72
CA ASP A 116 3.17 -7.13 27.22
C ASP A 116 3.99 -7.98 26.24
N LEU A 117 5.24 -8.30 26.59
CA LEU A 117 6.13 -9.12 25.77
C LEU A 117 5.47 -10.40 25.25
N ALA A 118 5.62 -10.64 23.96
CA ALA A 118 5.04 -11.74 23.19
C ALA A 118 3.51 -11.71 23.04
N ALA A 119 2.81 -10.68 23.55
CA ALA A 119 1.40 -10.48 23.22
C ALA A 119 1.22 -10.22 21.72
N ALA A 120 0.15 -10.76 21.14
CA ALA A 120 -0.19 -10.50 19.75
C ALA A 120 -0.52 -9.01 19.54
N CYS A 121 -0.04 -8.44 18.45
CA CYS A 121 -0.24 -7.03 18.13
C CYS A 121 -0.46 -6.85 16.62
N THR A 122 -1.10 -5.74 16.28
CA THR A 122 -1.31 -5.25 14.91
C THR A 122 -0.69 -3.87 14.70
N SER A 123 -0.48 -3.13 15.79
CA SER A 123 0.16 -1.82 15.83
C SER A 123 1.03 -1.66 17.08
N ASN A 124 1.93 -0.68 17.11
CA ASN A 124 2.67 -0.36 18.34
C ASN A 124 1.77 0.17 19.47
N ARG A 125 0.56 0.64 19.16
CA ARG A 125 -0.42 1.03 20.17
C ARG A 125 -1.06 -0.15 20.88
N ASP A 126 -0.88 -1.37 20.39
CA ASP A 126 -1.36 -2.55 21.10
C ASP A 126 -0.39 -2.94 22.22
N CYS A 127 0.84 -2.42 22.18
CA CYS A 127 1.92 -2.79 23.09
C CYS A 127 2.12 -1.77 24.21
N LEU A 128 2.56 -2.24 25.37
CA LEU A 128 3.01 -1.40 26.47
C LEU A 128 4.15 -0.48 26.02
N ALA A 129 4.15 0.76 26.50
CA ALA A 129 5.18 1.75 26.18
C ALA A 129 6.60 1.20 26.43
N GLY A 130 7.49 1.30 25.44
CA GLY A 130 8.83 0.71 25.44
C GLY A 130 8.94 -0.61 24.67
N LEU A 131 7.82 -1.20 24.23
CA LEU A 131 7.76 -2.32 23.29
C LEU A 131 7.37 -1.85 21.89
N THR A 132 7.71 -2.66 20.90
CA THR A 132 7.40 -2.44 19.48
C THR A 132 6.71 -3.68 18.94
N CYS A 133 5.64 -3.48 18.16
CA CYS A 133 5.00 -4.56 17.43
C CYS A 133 5.90 -4.99 16.26
N LEU A 134 6.50 -6.17 16.38
CA LEU A 134 7.45 -6.69 15.41
C LEU A 134 6.98 -8.04 14.86
N PRO A 135 7.32 -8.38 13.59
CA PRO A 135 7.02 -9.69 13.03
C PRO A 135 7.65 -10.82 13.87
N SER A 136 6.89 -11.89 14.08
CA SER A 136 7.29 -13.10 14.80
C SER A 136 6.99 -14.35 13.96
N SER A 137 7.41 -15.53 14.43
CA SER A 137 7.18 -16.80 13.70
C SER A 137 5.71 -17.20 13.57
N THR A 138 4.80 -16.59 14.35
CA THR A 138 3.36 -16.91 14.36
C THR A 138 2.47 -15.68 14.10
N GLY A 139 3.03 -14.58 13.59
CA GLY A 139 2.28 -13.34 13.33
C GLY A 139 3.10 -12.09 13.63
N SER A 140 2.53 -11.14 14.35
CA SER A 140 3.26 -10.02 14.95
C SER A 140 3.07 -10.03 16.46
N ALA A 141 4.11 -9.68 17.21
CA ALA A 141 4.07 -9.68 18.66
C ALA A 141 4.78 -8.44 19.25
N CYS A 142 4.37 -8.04 20.44
CA CYS A 142 5.03 -6.99 21.20
C CYS A 142 6.39 -7.49 21.66
N LEU A 143 7.46 -6.93 21.09
CA LEU A 143 8.84 -7.34 21.35
C LEU A 143 9.68 -6.13 21.77
N SER A 144 10.75 -6.40 22.49
CA SER A 144 11.81 -5.42 22.74
C SER A 144 12.65 -5.28 21.48
N ALA A 145 12.64 -4.10 20.85
CA ALA A 145 13.54 -3.82 19.74
C ALA A 145 15.00 -3.85 20.22
N PRO A 146 15.96 -4.25 19.37
CA PRO A 146 17.38 -4.20 19.70
C PRO A 146 17.81 -2.78 20.08
N ALA A 147 18.66 -2.67 21.11
CA ALA A 147 19.20 -1.38 21.54
C ALA A 147 19.90 -0.66 20.38
N GLN A 148 19.59 0.62 20.22
CA GLN A 148 20.25 1.52 19.26
C GLN A 148 21.29 2.38 19.98
N PRO A 149 22.28 2.95 19.26
CA PRO A 149 23.22 3.89 19.86
C PRO A 149 22.50 5.03 20.58
N ALA A 150 23.03 5.45 21.73
CA ALA A 150 22.48 6.58 22.49
C ALA A 150 22.31 7.83 21.60
N GLY A 151 21.17 8.49 21.72
CA GLY A 151 20.80 9.64 20.88
C GLY A 151 20.26 9.27 19.49
N THR A 152 20.08 7.98 19.17
CA THR A 152 19.33 7.58 17.97
C THR A 152 17.85 7.87 18.19
N PRO A 153 17.21 8.65 17.30
CA PRO A 153 15.78 8.90 17.41
C PRO A 153 14.98 7.60 17.21
N THR A 154 13.97 7.38 18.05
CA THR A 154 12.88 6.44 17.83
C THR A 154 11.86 7.04 16.87
N PRO A 155 11.90 6.70 15.56
CA PRO A 155 11.03 7.32 14.58
C PRO A 155 9.56 7.00 14.87
N PRO A 156 8.63 7.82 14.37
CA PRO A 156 7.22 7.55 14.50
C PRO A 156 6.86 6.19 13.92
N THR A 157 5.99 5.47 14.62
CA THR A 157 5.51 4.18 14.12
C THR A 157 4.52 4.38 12.99
N ILE A 158 4.62 3.55 11.95
CA ILE A 158 3.61 3.43 10.88
C ILE A 158 2.86 2.11 11.10
N PRO A 159 1.51 2.12 11.22
CA PRO A 159 0.73 0.88 11.31
C PRO A 159 0.99 -0.05 10.14
N ILE A 160 1.04 -1.36 10.42
CA ILE A 160 1.32 -2.37 9.40
C ILE A 160 -0.01 -2.92 8.89
N TRP A 161 -0.36 -2.60 7.65
CA TRP A 161 -1.43 -3.31 6.97
C TRP A 161 -0.94 -4.70 6.54
N THR A 162 -1.53 -5.76 7.08
CA THR A 162 -1.14 -7.16 6.82
C THR A 162 -1.57 -7.66 5.44
N GLY A 163 -2.50 -6.97 4.80
CA GLY A 163 -3.05 -7.30 3.48
C GLY A 163 -4.53 -7.62 3.52
N VAL A 164 -5.07 -7.96 2.37
CA VAL A 164 -6.45 -8.43 2.22
C VAL A 164 -6.65 -9.76 2.91
N ASP A 165 -7.83 -9.96 3.50
CA ASP A 165 -8.27 -11.28 3.91
C ASP A 165 -8.74 -12.05 2.66
N CYS A 166 -8.12 -13.20 2.43
CA CYS A 166 -8.41 -14.01 1.26
C CYS A 166 -9.54 -14.99 1.57
N GLY A 167 -10.70 -14.74 0.95
CA GLY A 167 -11.83 -15.65 1.02
C GLY A 167 -11.44 -17.06 0.59
N THR A 168 -12.07 -18.07 1.21
CA THR A 168 -11.73 -19.48 0.97
C THR A 168 -11.87 -19.85 -0.51
N ASP A 169 -10.85 -20.53 -1.03
CA ASP A 169 -10.86 -21.02 -2.40
C ASP A 169 -11.75 -22.26 -2.56
N THR A 170 -12.38 -22.39 -3.73
CA THR A 170 -13.23 -23.54 -4.03
C THR A 170 -12.41 -24.81 -4.20
N ALA A 171 -12.89 -25.93 -3.64
CA ALA A 171 -12.21 -27.23 -3.75
C ALA A 171 -12.06 -27.73 -5.20
N MET A 172 -12.99 -27.38 -6.09
CA MET A 172 -12.86 -27.68 -7.52
C MET A 172 -12.02 -26.59 -8.21
N PRO A 173 -11.02 -26.95 -9.04
CA PRO A 173 -10.23 -25.99 -9.79
C PRO A 173 -11.14 -25.09 -10.64
N THR A 174 -11.15 -23.80 -10.34
CA THR A 174 -12.00 -22.79 -10.98
C THR A 174 -11.18 -21.56 -11.34
N ALA A 175 -11.41 -21.01 -12.53
CA ALA A 175 -10.94 -19.68 -12.89
C ALA A 175 -12.04 -18.67 -12.50
N TYR A 176 -11.74 -17.77 -11.56
CA TYR A 176 -12.77 -16.90 -11.00
C TYR A 176 -13.19 -15.82 -11.98
N PHE A 177 -14.50 -15.61 -12.03
CA PHE A 177 -15.11 -14.50 -12.74
C PHE A 177 -16.39 -14.13 -11.99
N ARG A 178 -16.32 -13.23 -11.02
CA ARG A 178 -17.45 -12.91 -10.13
C ARG A 178 -17.90 -11.49 -10.33
N VAL A 179 -19.04 -11.29 -10.98
CA VAL A 179 -19.57 -9.93 -11.19
C VAL A 179 -20.00 -9.35 -9.84
N PRO A 180 -19.53 -8.14 -9.47
CA PRO A 180 -19.90 -7.49 -8.22
C PRO A 180 -21.41 -7.34 -8.09
N ARG A 181 -21.93 -7.73 -6.92
CA ARG A 181 -23.32 -7.56 -6.51
C ARG A 181 -23.33 -6.79 -5.20
N ALA A 182 -24.40 -6.05 -4.91
CA ALA A 182 -24.48 -5.19 -3.73
C ALA A 182 -24.22 -5.94 -2.40
N ASP A 183 -24.63 -7.21 -2.32
CA ASP A 183 -24.48 -8.04 -1.12
C ASP A 183 -23.26 -8.98 -1.17
N SER A 184 -22.40 -8.86 -2.18
CA SER A 184 -21.26 -9.77 -2.34
C SER A 184 -20.14 -9.43 -1.35
N THR A 185 -19.60 -10.47 -0.70
CA THR A 185 -18.39 -10.40 0.11
C THR A 185 -17.16 -10.96 -0.63
N ASP A 186 -17.27 -11.16 -1.95
CA ASP A 186 -16.17 -11.63 -2.79
C ASP A 186 -15.04 -10.59 -2.82
N ASP A 187 -13.77 -11.04 -2.85
CA ASP A 187 -12.64 -10.13 -3.00
C ASP A 187 -12.65 -9.42 -4.36
N PHE A 188 -12.12 -8.19 -4.41
CA PHE A 188 -12.18 -7.31 -5.59
C PHE A 188 -11.73 -7.96 -6.89
N PHE A 189 -10.71 -8.83 -6.79
CA PHE A 189 -10.03 -9.48 -7.91
C PHE A 189 -10.59 -10.87 -8.25
N ARG A 190 -11.70 -11.31 -7.63
CA ARG A 190 -12.51 -12.44 -8.13
C ARG A 190 -13.19 -12.11 -9.45
N LEU A 191 -13.38 -10.84 -9.77
CA LEU A 191 -13.54 -10.40 -11.15
C LEU A 191 -12.14 -10.09 -11.70
N PRO A 192 -11.74 -10.61 -12.87
CA PRO A 192 -10.51 -10.18 -13.51
C PRO A 192 -10.44 -8.66 -13.61
N TYR A 193 -9.27 -8.06 -13.41
CA TYR A 193 -9.08 -6.61 -13.52
C TYR A 193 -8.08 -6.30 -14.63
N PRO A 194 -8.28 -5.28 -15.48
CA PRO A 194 -9.46 -4.41 -15.61
C PRO A 194 -10.71 -5.20 -16.05
N ASN A 195 -11.91 -4.60 -16.03
CA ASN A 195 -13.13 -5.21 -16.60
C ASN A 195 -14.27 -4.19 -16.77
N ASP A 196 -14.93 -4.16 -17.92
CA ASP A 196 -16.05 -3.25 -18.22
C ASP A 196 -17.34 -3.59 -17.45
N ALA A 197 -17.42 -4.73 -16.76
CA ALA A 197 -18.44 -4.96 -15.75
C ALA A 197 -18.32 -3.99 -14.55
N ARG A 198 -17.15 -3.35 -14.38
CA ARG A 198 -16.89 -2.24 -13.45
C ARG A 198 -16.94 -0.87 -14.13
N ARG A 199 -17.48 -0.76 -15.35
CA ARG A 199 -17.62 0.52 -16.02
C ARG A 199 -19.08 0.96 -15.98
N ARG A 200 -19.34 2.12 -15.40
CA ARG A 200 -20.68 2.70 -15.28
C ARG A 200 -21.17 3.17 -16.66
N PRO A 201 -22.50 3.34 -16.85
CA PRO A 201 -23.05 3.79 -18.14
C PRO A 201 -22.56 5.17 -18.61
N ASP A 202 -22.11 6.04 -17.69
CA ASP A 202 -21.51 7.34 -18.00
C ASP A 202 -20.02 7.25 -18.40
N GLY A 203 -19.44 6.04 -18.36
CA GLY A 203 -18.05 5.75 -18.69
C GLY A 203 -17.11 5.73 -17.50
N THR A 204 -17.54 6.20 -16.33
CA THR A 204 -16.72 6.19 -15.10
C THR A 204 -16.49 4.78 -14.58
N LEU A 205 -15.45 4.60 -13.75
CA LEU A 205 -15.11 3.31 -13.18
C LEU A 205 -15.74 3.11 -11.79
N ASP A 206 -16.27 1.92 -11.54
CA ASP A 206 -16.70 1.42 -10.25
C ASP A 206 -15.60 0.57 -9.61
N LEU A 207 -14.82 1.24 -8.75
CA LEU A 207 -13.72 0.66 -8.01
C LEU A 207 -14.13 0.35 -6.56
N THR A 208 -15.43 0.31 -6.27
CA THR A 208 -15.94 -0.10 -4.95
C THR A 208 -15.34 -1.45 -4.55
N GLY A 209 -14.81 -1.49 -3.32
CA GLY A 209 -14.15 -2.66 -2.74
C GLY A 209 -12.69 -2.83 -3.17
N PHE A 210 -12.09 -1.88 -3.90
CA PHE A 210 -10.66 -1.95 -4.23
C PHE A 210 -9.83 -2.09 -2.94
N PRO A 211 -8.89 -3.04 -2.89
CA PRO A 211 -8.21 -3.36 -1.65
C PRO A 211 -7.25 -2.25 -1.24
N GLY A 212 -7.25 -1.95 0.05
CA GLY A 212 -6.38 -0.95 0.63
C GLY A 212 -6.31 -1.08 2.14
N PRO A 213 -5.38 -0.34 2.75
CA PRO A 213 -5.27 -0.30 4.21
C PRO A 213 -6.51 0.31 4.88
N GLY A 214 -7.26 1.18 4.19
CA GLY A 214 -8.40 1.88 4.75
C GLY A 214 -8.03 2.57 6.06
N GLU A 215 -8.89 2.43 7.07
CA GLU A 215 -8.69 2.96 8.43
C GLU A 215 -7.55 2.28 9.21
N THR A 216 -6.96 1.18 8.68
CA THR A 216 -5.75 0.57 9.29
C THR A 216 -4.58 1.55 9.24
N LEU A 217 -4.53 2.40 8.22
CA LEU A 217 -3.59 3.51 8.17
C LEU A 217 -4.28 4.78 8.66
N PRO A 218 -3.55 5.64 9.39
CA PRO A 218 -4.07 6.93 9.85
C PRO A 218 -4.49 7.88 8.71
N LEU A 219 -4.00 7.60 7.50
CA LEU A 219 -4.36 8.27 6.27
C LEU A 219 -4.48 7.24 5.16
N ASP A 220 -5.69 7.09 4.61
CA ASP A 220 -5.89 6.26 3.42
C ASP A 220 -5.54 7.04 2.14
N VAL A 221 -4.22 7.15 1.88
CA VAL A 221 -3.72 7.76 0.65
C VAL A 221 -4.27 7.04 -0.57
N LEU A 222 -4.31 5.70 -0.54
CA LEU A 222 -4.75 4.90 -1.66
C LEU A 222 -6.25 5.08 -1.94
N GLY A 223 -7.09 5.05 -0.91
CA GLY A 223 -8.53 5.29 -1.03
C GLY A 223 -8.84 6.63 -1.69
N ARG A 224 -8.07 7.69 -1.38
CA ARG A 224 -8.19 8.99 -2.08
C ARG A 224 -7.84 8.92 -3.56
N TYR A 225 -6.81 8.16 -3.93
CA TYR A 225 -6.49 7.93 -5.35
C TYR A 225 -7.58 7.12 -6.05
N VAL A 226 -8.17 6.13 -5.37
CA VAL A 226 -9.29 5.35 -5.89
C VAL A 226 -10.52 6.23 -6.11
N GLU A 227 -10.89 7.06 -5.13
CA GLU A 227 -12.02 8.00 -5.23
C GLU A 227 -11.86 8.98 -6.41
N VAL A 228 -10.67 9.56 -6.57
CA VAL A 228 -10.37 10.42 -7.73
C VAL A 228 -10.42 9.63 -9.03
N ALA A 229 -9.91 8.40 -9.05
CA ALA A 229 -9.97 7.55 -10.23
C ALA A 229 -11.41 7.22 -10.64
N GLU A 230 -12.32 7.00 -9.69
CA GLU A 230 -13.76 6.82 -9.99
C GLU A 230 -14.42 8.07 -10.56
N THR A 231 -13.87 9.26 -10.28
CA THR A 231 -14.38 10.55 -10.77
C THR A 231 -13.82 10.92 -12.14
N ASP A 232 -12.52 10.71 -12.34
CA ASP A 232 -11.78 11.28 -13.46
C ASP A 232 -11.53 10.30 -14.62
N LEU A 233 -11.55 8.99 -14.36
CA LEU A 233 -11.25 7.99 -15.40
C LEU A 233 -12.51 7.58 -16.16
N ASP A 234 -12.44 7.63 -17.49
CA ASP A 234 -13.49 7.20 -18.42
C ASP A 234 -13.23 5.82 -19.06
N GLY A 235 -12.18 5.16 -18.60
CA GLY A 235 -11.72 3.85 -19.05
C GLY A 235 -10.43 3.43 -18.35
N PHE A 236 -9.94 2.24 -18.70
CA PHE A 236 -8.75 1.65 -18.07
C PHE A 236 -7.45 2.11 -18.72
N GLY A 237 -6.33 1.94 -18.01
CA GLY A 237 -5.03 2.37 -18.53
C GLY A 237 -4.64 1.67 -19.85
N ARG A 238 -3.83 2.35 -20.66
CA ARG A 238 -3.38 1.86 -21.98
C ARG A 238 -2.20 0.88 -21.93
N ASN A 239 -1.61 0.68 -20.76
CA ASN A 239 -0.49 -0.23 -20.47
C ASN A 239 -0.77 -1.03 -19.18
N VAL A 240 -2.01 -1.49 -19.03
CA VAL A 240 -2.44 -2.22 -17.82
C VAL A 240 -1.86 -3.62 -17.77
N THR A 241 -1.52 -4.07 -16.57
CA THR A 241 -1.38 -5.49 -16.27
C THR A 241 -2.76 -6.00 -15.88
N ALA A 242 -3.31 -6.90 -16.68
CA ALA A 242 -4.52 -7.63 -16.37
C ALA A 242 -4.23 -8.75 -15.38
N HIS A 243 -5.14 -9.00 -14.43
CA HIS A 243 -5.01 -10.01 -13.39
C HIS A 243 -6.19 -10.97 -13.47
N PHE A 244 -5.90 -12.27 -13.39
CA PHE A 244 -6.90 -13.34 -13.24
C PHE A 244 -6.61 -14.13 -11.97
N ARG A 245 -7.63 -14.43 -11.18
CA ARG A 245 -7.53 -15.29 -9.98
C ARG A 245 -8.01 -16.71 -10.29
N PHE A 246 -7.32 -17.69 -9.71
CA PHE A 246 -7.68 -19.10 -9.77
C PHE A 246 -7.83 -19.67 -8.36
N SER A 247 -8.65 -20.70 -8.20
CA SER A 247 -8.83 -21.36 -6.89
C SER A 247 -7.65 -22.26 -6.49
N THR A 248 -6.77 -22.59 -7.43
CA THR A 248 -5.59 -23.43 -7.22
C THR A 248 -4.44 -22.93 -8.09
N PRO A 249 -3.18 -23.34 -7.81
CA PRO A 249 -2.04 -23.04 -8.69
C PRO A 249 -2.21 -23.67 -10.07
N TYR A 250 -1.77 -22.98 -11.13
CA TYR A 250 -1.75 -23.49 -12.51
C TYR A 250 -0.37 -24.03 -12.91
N ASP A 251 -0.37 -24.92 -13.89
CA ASP A 251 0.84 -25.40 -14.58
C ASP A 251 1.39 -24.28 -15.48
N TRP A 252 2.62 -23.86 -15.19
CA TRP A 252 3.33 -22.80 -15.91
C TRP A 252 3.44 -23.08 -17.42
N GLU A 253 3.70 -24.34 -17.80
CA GLU A 253 3.90 -24.71 -19.21
C GLU A 253 2.61 -24.58 -20.03
N SER A 254 1.45 -24.64 -19.37
CA SER A 254 0.13 -24.56 -20.02
C SER A 254 -0.28 -23.13 -20.42
N VAL A 255 0.38 -22.09 -19.90
CA VAL A 255 -0.07 -20.70 -20.04
C VAL A 255 0.33 -20.09 -21.39
N GLY A 256 1.55 -20.33 -21.86
CA GLY A 256 2.15 -19.53 -22.95
C GLY A 256 1.34 -19.48 -24.26
N GLY A 257 0.66 -20.57 -24.62
CA GLY A 257 -0.18 -20.66 -25.82
C GLY A 257 -1.68 -20.47 -25.57
N ALA A 258 -2.08 -20.15 -24.35
CA ALA A 258 -3.48 -20.06 -23.94
C ALA A 258 -3.99 -18.61 -23.82
N LEU A 259 -3.14 -17.62 -24.08
CA LEU A 259 -3.44 -16.20 -23.88
C LEU A 259 -3.66 -15.48 -25.21
N HIS A 260 -4.75 -14.73 -25.31
CA HIS A 260 -5.07 -13.93 -26.49
C HIS A 260 -5.56 -12.54 -26.06
N LEU A 261 -4.84 -11.49 -26.42
CA LEU A 261 -5.31 -10.10 -26.29
C LEU A 261 -5.70 -9.60 -27.67
N VAL A 262 -6.97 -9.27 -27.83
CA VAL A 262 -7.56 -8.94 -29.13
C VAL A 262 -8.30 -7.62 -29.06
N ASP A 263 -8.16 -6.80 -30.10
CA ASP A 263 -9.04 -5.67 -30.34
C ASP A 263 -10.43 -6.19 -30.73
N VAL A 264 -11.42 -6.01 -29.85
CA VAL A 264 -12.80 -6.48 -30.09
C VAL A 264 -13.76 -5.33 -30.36
N ASP A 265 -13.25 -4.11 -30.41
CA ASP A 265 -14.05 -2.91 -30.60
C ASP A 265 -14.72 -2.93 -31.99
N PRO A 266 -16.06 -2.84 -32.06
CA PRO A 266 -16.79 -2.87 -33.32
C PRO A 266 -16.42 -1.71 -34.26
N ASP A 267 -15.99 -0.58 -33.71
CA ASP A 267 -15.66 0.64 -34.47
C ASP A 267 -14.16 0.76 -34.77
N SER A 268 -13.32 -0.13 -34.24
CA SER A 268 -11.88 -0.13 -34.49
C SER A 268 -11.55 -0.61 -35.91
N SER A 269 -10.67 0.13 -36.59
CA SER A 269 -10.09 -0.30 -37.87
C SER A 269 -9.24 -1.57 -37.77
N ASP A 270 -8.82 -1.92 -36.55
CA ASP A 270 -7.94 -3.05 -36.27
C ASP A 270 -8.69 -4.16 -35.52
N ARG A 271 -10.04 -4.16 -35.54
CA ARG A 271 -10.85 -5.22 -34.94
C ARG A 271 -10.37 -6.60 -35.40
N GLY A 272 -10.16 -7.50 -34.43
CA GLY A 272 -9.61 -8.84 -34.61
C GLY A 272 -8.07 -8.91 -34.53
N ALA A 273 -7.36 -7.78 -34.46
CA ALA A 273 -5.92 -7.77 -34.31
C ALA A 273 -5.49 -8.32 -32.94
N ARG A 274 -4.64 -9.36 -32.96
CA ARG A 274 -4.04 -9.96 -31.78
C ARG A 274 -2.76 -9.22 -31.40
N ARG A 275 -2.53 -9.01 -30.10
CA ARG A 275 -1.37 -8.28 -29.55
C ARG A 275 -0.35 -9.23 -28.92
N GLY A 276 0.91 -8.82 -28.95
CA GLY A 276 1.98 -9.52 -28.26
C GLY A 276 1.87 -9.33 -26.74
N LEU A 277 2.10 -10.41 -26.00
CA LEU A 277 1.87 -10.46 -24.56
C LEU A 277 3.09 -10.95 -23.80
N GLY A 278 3.35 -10.31 -22.67
CA GLY A 278 4.15 -10.85 -21.59
C GLY A 278 3.25 -11.25 -20.44
N TRP A 279 3.61 -12.30 -19.73
CA TRP A 279 2.88 -12.71 -18.53
C TRP A 279 3.85 -13.00 -17.40
N LEU A 280 3.36 -12.91 -16.18
CA LEU A 280 4.11 -13.13 -14.97
C LEU A 280 3.24 -13.90 -13.98
N THR A 281 3.88 -14.84 -13.29
CA THR A 281 3.31 -15.58 -12.17
C THR A 281 4.02 -15.17 -10.91
N THR A 282 3.37 -15.39 -9.78
CA THR A 282 4.00 -15.22 -8.48
C THR A 282 3.58 -16.36 -7.58
N ALA A 283 4.56 -17.03 -6.96
CA ALA A 283 4.32 -18.15 -6.05
C ALA A 283 4.19 -17.64 -4.61
N GLY A 284 3.05 -17.88 -3.97
CA GLY A 284 2.78 -17.50 -2.58
C GLY A 284 2.27 -16.06 -2.39
N PRO A 285 2.18 -15.59 -1.14
CA PRO A 285 1.52 -14.33 -0.77
C PRO A 285 2.51 -13.16 -0.94
N ILE A 286 2.87 -12.89 -2.18
CA ILE A 286 3.86 -11.86 -2.51
C ILE A 286 3.26 -10.44 -2.59
N SER A 287 1.93 -10.34 -2.52
CA SER A 287 1.18 -9.08 -2.56
C SER A 287 0.24 -9.02 -1.38
N ARG A 288 0.09 -7.82 -0.81
CA ARG A 288 -0.91 -7.52 0.23
C ARG A 288 -2.27 -7.18 -0.36
N TYR A 289 -2.35 -6.92 -1.67
CA TYR A 289 -3.57 -6.46 -2.34
C TYR A 289 -4.32 -7.57 -3.08
N LEU A 290 -3.59 -8.58 -3.56
CA LEU A 290 -4.12 -9.62 -4.42
C LEU A 290 -3.88 -10.98 -3.78
N CYS A 291 -4.95 -11.73 -3.59
CA CYS A 291 -4.90 -13.10 -3.11
C CYS A 291 -4.10 -14.00 -4.05
N GLU A 292 -3.65 -15.16 -3.55
CA GLU A 292 -2.69 -16.04 -4.23
C GLU A 292 -3.19 -16.58 -5.58
N ASN A 293 -2.46 -17.49 -6.23
CA ASN A 293 -2.91 -18.18 -7.45
C ASN A 293 -3.42 -17.22 -8.55
N TRP A 294 -2.68 -16.15 -8.81
CA TRP A 294 -3.08 -15.15 -9.79
C TRP A 294 -2.10 -15.09 -10.97
N LEU A 295 -2.65 -14.80 -12.14
CA LEU A 295 -1.91 -14.65 -13.39
C LEU A 295 -1.94 -13.18 -13.82
N GLY A 296 -0.75 -12.58 -13.94
CA GLY A 296 -0.58 -11.23 -14.48
C GLY A 296 -0.25 -11.29 -15.97
N VAL A 297 -0.97 -10.54 -16.79
CA VAL A 297 -0.75 -10.46 -18.24
C VAL A 297 -0.68 -9.00 -18.66
N ARG A 298 0.30 -8.63 -19.47
CA ARG A 298 0.51 -7.26 -19.93
C ARG A 298 0.97 -7.24 -21.38
N THR A 299 0.79 -6.11 -22.04
CA THR A 299 1.45 -5.87 -23.33
C THR A 299 2.97 -5.82 -23.17
N HIS A 300 3.71 -6.05 -24.26
CA HIS A 300 5.15 -5.83 -24.25
C HIS A 300 5.50 -4.36 -24.05
N HIS A 301 6.70 -4.11 -23.55
CA HIS A 301 7.21 -2.76 -23.39
C HIS A 301 7.24 -2.04 -24.75
N GLY A 302 6.69 -0.82 -24.79
CA GLY A 302 6.61 -0.02 -26.02
C GLY A 302 5.42 -0.34 -26.92
N ASP A 303 4.52 -1.25 -26.54
CA ASP A 303 3.31 -1.58 -27.30
C ASP A 303 2.02 -1.18 -26.56
N PRO A 304 1.75 0.13 -26.36
CA PRO A 304 0.55 0.58 -25.69
C PRO A 304 -0.70 0.30 -26.52
N LEU A 305 -1.81 0.07 -25.81
CA LEU A 305 -3.13 -0.05 -26.41
C LEU A 305 -3.60 1.29 -26.97
N ARG A 306 -4.51 1.26 -27.95
CA ARG A 306 -5.16 2.48 -28.46
C ARG A 306 -6.06 3.06 -27.39
N ALA A 307 -6.29 4.37 -27.46
CA ALA A 307 -7.14 5.08 -26.50
C ALA A 307 -8.61 4.96 -26.93
N GLY A 308 -9.53 4.84 -25.98
CA GLY A 308 -10.96 4.72 -26.25
C GLY A 308 -11.33 3.48 -27.05
N THR A 309 -10.57 2.38 -26.90
CA THR A 309 -10.76 1.14 -27.68
C THR A 309 -11.05 -0.03 -26.75
N THR A 310 -12.02 -0.86 -27.10
CA THR A 310 -12.38 -2.07 -26.33
C THR A 310 -11.53 -3.27 -26.73
N TYR A 311 -10.87 -3.85 -25.74
CA TYR A 311 -10.06 -5.05 -25.90
C TYR A 311 -10.63 -6.21 -25.09
N ALA A 312 -10.38 -7.44 -25.55
CA ALA A 312 -10.61 -8.64 -24.77
C ALA A 312 -9.29 -9.37 -24.53
N LEU A 313 -8.97 -9.63 -23.27
CA LEU A 313 -7.93 -10.59 -22.92
C LEU A 313 -8.57 -11.90 -22.49
N ILE A 314 -8.28 -12.95 -23.26
CA ILE A 314 -8.88 -14.26 -23.17
C ILE A 314 -7.82 -15.25 -22.69
N VAL A 315 -8.18 -16.02 -21.68
CA VAL A 315 -7.47 -17.22 -21.24
C VAL A 315 -8.29 -18.42 -21.67
N THR A 316 -7.70 -19.31 -22.47
CA THR A 316 -8.41 -20.49 -22.97
C THR A 316 -8.40 -21.64 -21.98
N ARG A 317 -9.25 -22.65 -22.22
CA ARG A 317 -9.31 -23.91 -21.45
C ARG A 317 -8.05 -24.76 -21.55
N ASN A 318 -7.04 -24.32 -22.29
CA ASN A 318 -5.73 -24.97 -22.36
C ASN A 318 -4.91 -24.77 -21.09
N VAL A 319 -5.18 -23.73 -20.29
CA VAL A 319 -4.55 -23.57 -18.96
C VAL A 319 -4.99 -24.72 -18.05
N ARG A 320 -4.03 -25.36 -17.38
CA ARG A 320 -4.25 -26.54 -16.52
C ARG A 320 -3.88 -26.24 -15.07
N PRO A 321 -4.57 -26.86 -14.08
CA PRO A 321 -4.12 -26.85 -12.69
C PRO A 321 -2.77 -27.57 -12.56
N ALA A 322 -1.93 -27.13 -11.62
CA ALA A 322 -0.61 -27.72 -11.37
C ALA A 322 -0.70 -29.19 -10.91
N ASP A 323 -1.75 -29.53 -10.15
CA ASP A 323 -2.00 -30.90 -9.68
C ASP A 323 -2.74 -31.77 -10.73
N GLY A 324 -2.92 -31.27 -11.94
CA GLY A 324 -3.61 -31.94 -13.04
C GLY A 324 -5.12 -31.71 -13.09
N GLY A 325 -5.76 -32.23 -14.14
CA GLY A 325 -7.18 -32.01 -14.41
C GLY A 325 -7.43 -30.75 -15.24
N THR A 326 -8.59 -30.12 -15.04
CA THR A 326 -9.02 -28.96 -15.84
C THR A 326 -9.67 -27.91 -14.94
N TYR A 327 -9.43 -26.64 -15.24
CA TYR A 327 -10.20 -25.57 -14.63
C TYR A 327 -11.63 -25.55 -15.15
N THR A 328 -12.56 -25.25 -14.24
CA THR A 328 -13.95 -24.92 -14.55
C THR A 328 -14.08 -23.42 -14.80
N ARG A 329 -14.95 -23.04 -15.74
CA ARG A 329 -15.33 -21.65 -15.99
C ARG A 329 -16.40 -21.25 -14.98
N ASP A 330 -16.29 -20.05 -14.41
CA ASP A 330 -17.28 -19.53 -13.46
C ASP A 330 -18.65 -19.31 -14.14
N ALA A 331 -19.73 -19.54 -13.38
CA ALA A 331 -21.10 -19.47 -13.88
C ALA A 331 -21.51 -18.05 -14.33
N ASP A 332 -20.94 -17.02 -13.72
CA ASP A 332 -21.18 -15.64 -14.14
C ASP A 332 -20.60 -15.41 -15.55
N LEU A 333 -19.42 -15.96 -15.88
CA LEU A 333 -18.89 -15.84 -17.24
C LEU A 333 -19.70 -16.66 -18.25
N ASP A 334 -20.19 -17.85 -17.87
CA ASP A 334 -21.15 -18.61 -18.68
C ASP A 334 -22.38 -17.76 -19.01
N ALA A 335 -22.93 -17.05 -18.02
CA ALA A 335 -24.07 -16.15 -18.20
C ALA A 335 -23.74 -14.97 -19.12
N LEU A 336 -22.53 -14.40 -19.04
CA LEU A 336 -22.10 -13.29 -19.89
C LEU A 336 -21.81 -13.71 -21.34
N LEU A 337 -21.47 -14.97 -21.60
CA LEU A 337 -21.22 -15.50 -22.94
C LEU A 337 -22.49 -16.08 -23.61
N ALA A 338 -23.59 -16.24 -22.86
CA ALA A 338 -24.85 -16.74 -23.40
C ALA A 338 -25.51 -15.79 -24.43
N ASP A 339 -26.33 -16.36 -25.31
CA ASP A 339 -27.05 -15.59 -26.35
C ASP A 339 -28.12 -14.64 -25.78
N ALA A 340 -28.70 -15.00 -24.64
CA ALA A 340 -29.76 -14.24 -23.99
C ALA A 340 -29.24 -13.55 -22.73
N ALA A 341 -29.69 -12.31 -22.51
CA ALA A 341 -29.38 -11.56 -21.31
C ALA A 341 -29.86 -12.29 -20.04
N PRO A 342 -29.01 -12.40 -19.00
CA PRO A 342 -29.41 -12.94 -17.70
C PRO A 342 -30.53 -12.12 -17.04
N SER A 343 -31.30 -12.74 -16.14
CA SER A 343 -32.35 -12.06 -15.37
C SER A 343 -31.83 -11.27 -14.17
N ASP A 344 -30.65 -11.65 -13.65
CA ASP A 344 -29.93 -10.90 -12.62
C ASP A 344 -29.47 -9.54 -13.21
N ALA A 345 -29.77 -8.44 -12.53
CA ALA A 345 -29.54 -7.10 -13.06
C ALA A 345 -28.05 -6.74 -13.20
N ALA A 346 -27.20 -7.20 -12.27
CA ALA A 346 -25.76 -6.97 -12.35
C ALA A 346 -25.15 -7.75 -13.52
N LEU A 347 -25.56 -9.02 -13.68
CA LEU A 347 -25.16 -9.84 -14.82
C LEU A 347 -25.71 -9.30 -16.14
N ALA A 348 -26.94 -8.78 -16.18
CA ALA A 348 -27.52 -8.19 -17.39
C ALA A 348 -26.73 -6.96 -17.86
N SER A 349 -26.31 -6.10 -16.92
CA SER A 349 -25.44 -4.94 -17.23
C SER A 349 -24.09 -5.40 -17.76
N ALA A 350 -23.43 -6.34 -17.08
CA ALA A 350 -22.13 -6.87 -17.51
C ALA A 350 -22.23 -7.63 -18.85
N TRP A 351 -23.32 -8.35 -19.09
CA TRP A 351 -23.62 -9.03 -20.36
C TRP A 351 -23.69 -8.06 -21.53
N ALA A 352 -24.23 -6.84 -21.32
CA ALA A 352 -24.23 -5.80 -22.34
C ALA A 352 -22.80 -5.36 -22.69
N SER A 353 -21.94 -5.14 -21.69
CA SER A 353 -20.51 -4.80 -21.89
C SER A 353 -19.72 -5.90 -22.62
N TYR A 354 -20.16 -7.15 -22.55
CA TYR A 354 -19.51 -8.30 -23.21
C TYR A 354 -19.99 -8.57 -24.65
N ALA A 355 -20.92 -7.77 -25.18
CA ALA A 355 -21.40 -7.90 -26.55
C ALA A 355 -20.27 -7.88 -27.61
N PRO A 356 -19.24 -7.01 -27.51
CA PRO A 356 -18.12 -7.01 -28.46
C PRO A 356 -17.35 -8.34 -28.50
N LEU A 357 -17.11 -8.94 -27.33
CA LEU A 357 -16.45 -10.24 -27.24
C LEU A 357 -17.31 -11.35 -27.86
N ARG A 358 -18.62 -11.40 -27.56
CA ARG A 358 -19.51 -12.40 -28.18
C ARG A 358 -19.54 -12.28 -29.70
N SER A 359 -19.62 -11.06 -30.23
CA SER A 359 -19.58 -10.83 -31.68
C SER A 359 -18.25 -11.29 -32.28
N PHE A 360 -17.12 -10.96 -31.64
CA PHE A 360 -15.81 -11.43 -32.07
C PHE A 360 -15.71 -12.97 -32.09
N LEU A 361 -16.12 -13.65 -31.02
CA LEU A 361 -16.06 -15.11 -30.92
C LEU A 361 -16.98 -15.84 -31.93
N ALA A 362 -18.06 -15.19 -32.38
CA ALA A 362 -18.92 -15.74 -33.42
C ALA A 362 -18.31 -15.62 -34.84
N GLU A 363 -17.39 -14.68 -35.03
CA GLU A 363 -16.76 -14.36 -36.31
C GLU A 363 -15.35 -14.98 -36.46
N ASP A 364 -14.63 -15.16 -35.35
CA ASP A 364 -13.25 -15.63 -35.34
C ASP A 364 -13.15 -17.13 -35.69
N THR A 365 -12.12 -17.47 -36.46
CA THR A 365 -11.92 -18.85 -36.95
C THR A 365 -11.02 -19.69 -36.04
N GLU A 366 -10.35 -19.09 -35.05
CA GLU A 366 -9.43 -19.77 -34.14
C GLU A 366 -10.02 -19.96 -32.73
N LEU A 367 -10.91 -19.07 -32.29
CA LEU A 367 -11.49 -19.07 -30.95
C LEU A 367 -13.02 -19.02 -30.99
N GLY A 368 -13.66 -20.01 -30.37
CA GLY A 368 -15.09 -19.99 -30.07
C GLY A 368 -15.39 -19.71 -28.59
N ALA A 369 -16.68 -19.50 -28.27
CA ALA A 369 -17.12 -19.30 -26.89
C ALA A 369 -16.80 -20.49 -25.97
N ASP A 370 -16.75 -21.71 -26.51
CA ASP A 370 -16.40 -22.92 -25.75
C ASP A 370 -14.92 -22.99 -25.37
N ASP A 371 -14.03 -22.31 -26.11
CA ASP A 371 -12.59 -22.31 -25.84
C ASP A 371 -12.21 -21.41 -24.65
N VAL A 372 -13.08 -20.44 -24.31
CA VAL A 372 -12.83 -19.46 -23.25
C VAL A 372 -12.97 -20.10 -21.87
N LEU A 373 -11.90 -20.05 -21.08
CA LEU A 373 -11.93 -20.41 -19.66
C LEU A 373 -12.29 -19.21 -18.80
N VAL A 374 -11.57 -18.10 -18.98
CA VAL A 374 -11.83 -16.81 -18.33
C VAL A 374 -11.42 -15.68 -19.27
N ALA A 375 -12.12 -14.55 -19.22
CA ALA A 375 -11.78 -13.40 -20.05
C ALA A 375 -12.08 -12.09 -19.32
N THR A 376 -11.29 -11.06 -19.61
CA THR A 376 -11.66 -9.68 -19.32
C THR A 376 -11.92 -8.93 -20.62
N VAL A 377 -13.06 -8.25 -20.68
CA VAL A 377 -13.34 -7.21 -21.68
C VAL A 377 -13.16 -5.87 -20.99
N PHE A 378 -12.35 -4.97 -21.58
CA PHE A 378 -12.09 -3.67 -20.99
C PHE A 378 -11.89 -2.60 -22.06
N THR A 379 -12.42 -1.41 -21.80
CA THR A 379 -12.27 -0.24 -22.65
C THR A 379 -11.20 0.69 -22.11
N THR A 380 -10.24 1.06 -22.95
CA THR A 380 -9.15 1.97 -22.54
C THR A 380 -9.64 3.41 -22.42
N GLN A 381 -9.01 4.18 -21.52
CA GLN A 381 -9.29 5.60 -21.31
C GLN A 381 -9.14 6.41 -22.61
N SER A 382 -9.87 7.52 -22.69
CA SER A 382 -9.74 8.47 -23.80
C SER A 382 -8.33 9.10 -23.85
N ALA A 383 -7.92 9.54 -25.03
CA ALA A 383 -6.72 10.35 -25.14
C ALA A 383 -6.94 11.70 -24.45
N PRO A 384 -5.99 12.19 -23.62
CA PRO A 384 -6.12 13.50 -23.01
C PRO A 384 -6.25 14.57 -24.09
N ASN A 385 -7.08 15.60 -23.84
CA ASN A 385 -7.26 16.71 -24.76
C ASN A 385 -6.03 17.65 -24.75
N LEU A 386 -4.95 17.19 -25.37
CA LEU A 386 -3.73 17.96 -25.53
C LEU A 386 -3.93 19.18 -26.44
N ALA A 387 -4.95 19.19 -27.29
CA ALA A 387 -5.28 20.34 -28.13
C ALA A 387 -5.77 21.52 -27.28
N GLY A 388 -6.61 21.28 -26.29
CA GLY A 388 -7.06 22.29 -25.32
C GLY A 388 -5.90 22.85 -24.51
N LEU A 389 -5.02 21.99 -23.98
CA LEU A 389 -3.81 22.42 -23.29
C LEU A 389 -2.91 23.25 -24.20
N ARG A 390 -2.66 22.79 -25.42
CA ARG A 390 -1.85 23.50 -26.42
C ARG A 390 -2.46 24.87 -26.75
N ALA A 391 -3.77 24.95 -26.94
CA ALA A 391 -4.47 26.21 -27.19
C ALA A 391 -4.34 27.17 -25.99
N ALA A 392 -4.49 26.68 -24.77
CA ALA A 392 -4.30 27.48 -23.56
C ALA A 392 -2.87 28.01 -23.45
N VAL A 393 -1.86 27.19 -23.76
CA VAL A 393 -0.45 27.61 -23.77
C VAL A 393 -0.19 28.69 -24.82
N HIS A 394 -0.73 28.55 -26.03
CA HIS A 394 -0.57 29.56 -27.09
C HIS A 394 -1.37 30.84 -26.84
N ALA A 395 -2.49 30.76 -26.13
CA ALA A 395 -3.31 31.92 -25.77
C ALA A 395 -2.78 32.67 -24.54
N ALA A 396 -1.96 32.02 -23.71
CA ALA A 396 -1.37 32.66 -22.55
C ALA A 396 -0.41 33.79 -22.97
N ALA A 397 -0.44 34.89 -22.22
CA ALA A 397 0.55 35.94 -22.39
C ALA A 397 1.96 35.37 -22.17
N LEU A 398 2.91 35.81 -22.99
CA LEU A 398 4.30 35.44 -22.80
C LEU A 398 4.75 35.87 -21.39
N PRO A 399 5.43 34.99 -20.64
CA PRO A 399 6.02 35.35 -19.35
C PRO A 399 6.85 36.62 -19.49
N THR A 400 6.52 37.65 -18.71
CA THR A 400 7.27 38.91 -18.72
C THR A 400 8.26 38.87 -17.56
N ALA A 401 9.54 39.11 -17.88
CA ALA A 401 10.55 39.27 -16.86
C ALA A 401 10.36 40.63 -16.15
N SER A 402 10.52 40.63 -14.84
CA SER A 402 10.41 41.79 -13.96
C SER A 402 11.64 41.88 -13.07
N ASP A 403 11.90 43.08 -12.53
CA ASP A 403 13.04 43.34 -11.63
C ASP A 403 14.40 42.90 -12.21
N VAL A 404 14.58 43.00 -13.53
CA VAL A 404 15.80 42.51 -14.20
C VAL A 404 16.99 43.42 -13.87
N VAL A 405 18.04 42.84 -13.29
CA VAL A 405 19.30 43.51 -12.99
C VAL A 405 20.45 42.79 -13.70
N ALA A 406 21.44 43.56 -14.15
CA ALA A 406 22.73 43.01 -14.54
C ALA A 406 23.62 42.92 -13.30
N CYS A 407 24.07 41.71 -12.97
CA CYS A 407 24.92 41.50 -11.80
C CYS A 407 26.29 42.16 -11.98
N GLY A 408 26.79 42.71 -10.88
CA GLY A 408 28.07 43.41 -10.80
C GLY A 408 28.24 44.07 -9.44
N ALA A 409 29.32 44.84 -9.29
CA ALA A 409 29.78 45.35 -8.01
C ALA A 409 28.70 46.21 -7.34
N GLY A 410 28.27 45.77 -6.16
CA GLY A 410 27.26 46.48 -5.37
C GLY A 410 25.82 46.34 -5.86
N VAL A 411 25.55 45.46 -6.85
CA VAL A 411 24.19 45.14 -7.30
C VAL A 411 23.64 43.98 -6.46
N THR A 412 22.45 44.18 -5.88
CA THR A 412 21.73 43.11 -5.17
C THR A 412 20.77 42.41 -6.12
N SER A 413 20.80 41.08 -6.10
CA SER A 413 19.90 40.25 -6.90
C SER A 413 18.45 40.33 -6.39
N PRO A 414 17.43 40.46 -7.26
CA PRO A 414 16.02 40.38 -6.87
C PRO A 414 15.60 38.98 -6.42
N CYS A 415 16.44 37.97 -6.67
CA CYS A 415 16.22 36.57 -6.32
C CYS A 415 16.97 36.14 -5.05
N ASP A 416 17.71 37.06 -4.42
CA ASP A 416 18.56 36.80 -3.26
C ASP A 416 17.74 36.27 -2.07
N ASP A 417 18.08 35.07 -1.60
CA ASP A 417 17.51 34.40 -0.44
C ASP A 417 18.56 34.18 0.67
N GLY A 418 19.69 34.88 0.60
CA GLY A 418 20.82 34.72 1.52
C GLY A 418 21.80 33.62 1.14
N THR A 419 21.59 32.95 -0.01
CA THR A 419 22.52 31.96 -0.56
C THR A 419 23.39 32.55 -1.67
N ASP A 420 24.65 32.13 -1.75
CA ASP A 420 25.57 32.58 -2.80
C ASP A 420 25.02 32.31 -4.21
N GLN A 421 24.32 31.18 -4.39
CA GLN A 421 23.76 30.75 -5.69
C GLN A 421 22.69 31.69 -6.25
N ARG A 422 22.02 32.49 -5.40
CA ARG A 422 20.97 33.42 -5.81
C ARG A 422 21.35 34.89 -5.67
N SER A 423 22.59 35.14 -5.24
CA SER A 423 23.22 36.46 -5.14
C SER A 423 23.96 36.85 -6.43
N CYS A 424 24.38 38.11 -6.56
CA CYS A 424 25.27 38.55 -7.65
C CYS A 424 26.76 38.35 -7.33
N ALA A 425 27.10 37.54 -6.31
CA ALA A 425 28.47 37.32 -5.90
C ALA A 425 29.27 36.60 -7.00
N GLY A 426 30.45 37.14 -7.35
CA GLY A 426 31.33 36.56 -8.36
C GLY A 426 31.08 36.99 -9.80
N ALA A 427 30.05 37.81 -10.06
CA ALA A 427 29.80 38.38 -11.39
C ALA A 427 30.85 39.44 -11.80
N ASP A 428 31.55 40.03 -10.83
CA ASP A 428 32.57 41.06 -11.09
C ASP A 428 33.81 40.51 -11.80
N GLY A 429 34.11 41.09 -12.96
CA GLY A 429 35.27 40.69 -13.78
C GLY A 429 35.02 39.45 -14.66
N ALA A 430 33.79 38.94 -14.70
CA ALA A 430 33.39 37.89 -15.63
C ALA A 430 33.42 38.39 -17.09
N THR A 431 33.70 37.47 -18.02
CA THR A 431 33.64 37.74 -19.48
C THR A 431 32.23 37.69 -20.06
N TYR A 432 31.22 37.48 -19.20
CA TYR A 432 29.81 37.40 -19.54
C TYR A 432 29.01 38.37 -18.67
N THR A 433 27.84 38.78 -19.14
CA THR A 433 26.87 39.53 -18.34
C THR A 433 25.84 38.57 -17.79
N GLU A 434 25.79 38.46 -16.47
CA GLU A 434 24.76 37.70 -15.77
C GLU A 434 23.55 38.61 -15.49
N LEU A 435 22.35 38.11 -15.82
CA LEU A 435 21.09 38.82 -15.62
C LEU A 435 20.24 38.07 -14.62
N HIS A 436 19.91 38.72 -13.51
CA HIS A 436 18.97 38.18 -12.52
C HIS A 436 17.64 38.91 -12.64
N GLY A 437 16.54 38.19 -12.52
CA GLY A 437 15.20 38.75 -12.66
C GLY A 437 14.13 37.76 -12.24
N ARG A 438 12.92 38.27 -12.02
CA ARG A 438 11.75 37.47 -11.65
C ARG A 438 10.89 37.19 -12.87
N LEU A 439 10.42 35.96 -13.00
CA LEU A 439 9.55 35.54 -14.09
C LEU A 439 8.23 34.99 -13.54
N ALA A 440 7.12 35.59 -13.92
CA ALA A 440 5.80 35.03 -13.64
C ALA A 440 5.46 33.98 -14.71
N LEU A 441 5.47 32.70 -14.33
CA LEU A 441 5.06 31.62 -15.21
C LEU A 441 3.53 31.43 -15.17
N PRO A 442 2.87 31.25 -16.33
CA PRO A 442 1.45 30.97 -16.37
C PRO A 442 1.13 29.65 -15.65
N ARG A 443 0.09 29.67 -14.82
CA ARG A 443 -0.45 28.47 -14.17
C ARG A 443 -1.59 27.90 -15.01
N PHE A 444 -1.36 26.72 -15.59
CA PHE A 444 -2.36 25.99 -16.38
C PHE A 444 -3.15 24.96 -15.56
N GLN A 445 -2.73 24.72 -14.31
CA GLN A 445 -3.46 23.91 -13.33
C GLN A 445 -4.42 24.82 -12.58
N ARG A 446 -5.71 24.48 -12.56
CA ARG A 446 -6.73 25.16 -11.78
C ARG A 446 -7.04 24.37 -10.52
#